data_AF-A0A9X2T1N3-F1
#
_entry.id   AF-A0A9X2T1N3-F1
#
_cell.length_a   1.000
_cell.length_b   1.000
_cell.length_c   1.000
_cell.angle_alpha   90.00
_cell.angle_beta   90.00
_cell.angle_gamma   90.00
#
_symmetry.space_group_name_H-M   'P 1'
#
loop_
_entity.id
_entity.type
_entity.pdbx_description
1 polymer ?
#
loop_
_entity_poly.entity_id
_entity_poly.type
_entity_poly.pdbx_seq_one_letter_code
_entity_poly.pdbx_strand_id
1 'polypeptide(L)'
;MAKNNKDTLSPELIRLLKIFGIGSLVFVLVMSFFNEKRANNSGKEPSPMRMTDSERIYFKNVRSAYYDIENRRDAKMTVYRHGKRAKNPEEPTLVFSIILNQVNDEAYIFLEPNFEDLPIRIKWLGPEKNQEGEITFKGGDKFAHFEFAQKITPLLLDNAIFEILVNESWIPLWEDEKEKNAVMVTIEDYQKLIGKTK
;
A
#
# COMPACT_ATOMS: atom_id res chain seq x y z
N MET A 1 -49.11 32.13 48.64
CA MET A 1 -48.87 31.05 47.66
C MET A 1 -48.72 31.68 46.29
N ALA A 2 -47.51 31.72 45.73
CA ALA A 2 -47.28 32.16 44.35
C ALA A 2 -46.78 30.94 43.56
N LYS A 3 -47.60 30.45 42.62
CA LYS A 3 -47.30 29.30 41.77
C LYS A 3 -46.52 29.80 40.56
N ASN A 4 -45.21 29.60 40.57
CA ASN A 4 -44.30 30.04 39.52
C ASN A 4 -44.25 28.95 38.43
N ASN A 5 -45.18 28.99 37.47
CA ASN A 5 -45.10 28.14 36.27
C ASN A 5 -44.03 28.73 35.34
N LYS A 6 -42.78 28.28 35.48
CA LYS A 6 -41.79 28.45 34.41
C LYS A 6 -42.18 27.49 33.29
N ASP A 7 -42.67 28.02 32.18
CA ASP A 7 -42.89 27.25 30.95
C ASP A 7 -41.57 26.60 30.52
N THR A 8 -41.45 25.30 30.84
CA THR A 8 -40.23 24.50 30.63
C THR A 8 -39.97 24.19 29.15
N LEU A 9 -40.85 24.62 28.24
CA LEU A 9 -40.80 24.33 26.80
C LEU A 9 -41.16 25.57 25.97
N SER A 10 -40.33 26.61 26.04
CA SER A 10 -40.45 27.77 25.15
C SER A 10 -40.41 27.33 23.67
N PRO A 11 -41.21 27.95 22.77
CA PRO A 11 -41.17 27.68 21.33
C PRO A 11 -39.76 27.78 20.72
N GLU A 12 -38.93 28.66 21.27
CA GLU A 12 -37.53 28.83 20.85
C GLU A 12 -36.67 27.62 21.21
N LEU A 13 -36.89 27.04 22.39
CA LEU A 13 -36.19 25.85 22.84
C LEU A 13 -36.57 24.63 21.98
N ILE A 14 -37.84 24.51 21.60
CA ILE A 14 -38.33 23.45 20.70
C ILE A 14 -37.70 23.61 19.31
N ARG A 15 -37.56 24.84 18.81
CA ARG A 15 -36.91 25.13 17.51
C ARG A 15 -35.43 24.75 17.53
N LEU A 16 -34.71 25.12 18.59
CA LEU A 16 -33.30 24.73 18.78
C LEU A 16 -33.13 23.22 18.88
N LEU A 17 -34.00 22.54 19.63
CA LEU A 17 -33.96 21.08 19.78
C LEU A 17 -34.17 20.36 18.43
N LYS A 18 -35.08 20.86 17.59
CA LYS A 18 -35.31 20.30 16.24
C LYS A 18 -34.10 20.48 15.32
N ILE A 19 -33.48 21.67 15.35
CA ILE A 19 -32.29 21.95 14.53
C ILE A 19 -31.12 21.06 14.98
N PHE A 20 -30.88 20.96 16.29
CA PHE A 20 -29.83 20.08 16.82
C PHE A 20 -30.13 18.60 16.56
N GLY A 21 -31.38 18.16 16.75
CA GLY A 21 -31.79 16.79 16.49
C GLY A 21 -31.58 16.40 15.03
N ILE A 22 -32.14 17.17 14.10
CA ILE A 22 -32.00 16.91 12.65
C ILE A 22 -30.53 17.04 12.23
N GLY A 23 -29.82 18.07 12.69
CA GLY A 23 -28.40 18.29 12.39
C GLY A 23 -27.53 17.13 12.85
N SER A 24 -27.77 16.60 14.05
CA SER A 24 -27.05 15.43 14.56
C SER A 24 -27.34 14.16 13.76
N LEU A 25 -28.60 13.97 13.34
CA LEU A 25 -28.99 12.81 12.53
C LEU A 25 -28.33 12.86 11.14
N VAL A 26 -28.35 14.03 10.50
CA VAL A 26 -27.68 14.26 9.21
C VAL A 26 -26.18 14.10 9.35
N PHE A 27 -25.58 14.61 10.42
CA PHE A 27 -24.14 14.46 10.67
C PHE A 27 -23.76 12.97 10.82
N VAL A 28 -24.50 12.20 11.62
CA VAL A 28 -24.26 10.76 11.77
C VAL A 28 -24.46 10.04 10.44
N LEU A 29 -25.48 10.40 9.66
CA LEU A 29 -25.72 9.84 8.33
C LEU A 29 -24.55 10.11 7.39
N VAL A 30 -24.06 11.36 7.32
CA VAL A 30 -22.89 11.74 6.51
C VAL A 30 -21.64 10.98 6.96
N MET A 31 -21.39 10.92 8.27
CA MET A 31 -20.25 10.18 8.84
C MET A 31 -20.35 8.67 8.59
N SER A 32 -21.56 8.12 8.45
CA SER A 32 -21.75 6.70 8.11
C SER A 32 -21.24 6.33 6.72
N PHE A 33 -21.13 7.29 5.79
CA PHE A 33 -20.53 7.06 4.47
C PHE A 33 -19.00 7.07 4.50
N PHE A 34 -18.37 7.67 5.52
CA PHE A 34 -16.91 7.71 5.70
C PHE A 34 -16.37 6.49 6.47
N ASN A 35 -16.80 5.27 6.12
CA ASN A 35 -16.44 4.05 6.84
C ASN A 35 -15.32 3.22 6.16
N GLU A 36 -14.61 3.80 5.19
CA GLU A 36 -13.68 3.04 4.31
C GLU A 36 -12.38 2.56 4.97
N LYS A 37 -12.00 3.10 6.15
CA LYS A 37 -10.84 2.59 6.91
C LYS A 37 -11.12 2.53 8.41
N ARG A 38 -11.72 1.43 8.87
CA ARG A 38 -11.69 1.08 10.30
C ARG A 38 -10.34 0.47 10.64
N ALA A 39 -9.66 1.02 11.65
CA ALA A 39 -8.55 0.33 12.30
C ALA A 39 -9.09 -0.94 12.97
N ASN A 40 -8.89 -2.10 12.33
CA ASN A 40 -9.28 -3.39 12.89
C ASN A 40 -8.23 -3.86 13.91
N ASN A 41 -8.36 -3.38 15.16
CA ASN A 41 -7.53 -3.83 16.29
C ASN A 41 -8.10 -5.09 16.97
N SER A 42 -9.12 -5.73 16.39
CA SER A 42 -9.79 -6.87 17.03
C SER A 42 -8.99 -8.17 16.99
N GLY A 43 -7.98 -8.25 16.11
CA GLY A 43 -7.16 -9.45 15.89
C GLY A 43 -7.93 -10.65 15.32
N LYS A 44 -9.22 -10.50 15.00
CA LYS A 44 -10.10 -11.59 14.57
C LYS A 44 -10.08 -11.85 13.07
N GLU A 45 -9.72 -10.85 12.27
CA GLU A 45 -9.56 -11.03 10.82
C GLU A 45 -8.08 -11.24 10.49
N PRO A 46 -7.74 -12.31 9.75
CA PRO A 46 -6.37 -12.50 9.30
C PRO A 46 -5.99 -11.35 8.36
N SER A 47 -4.88 -10.70 8.67
CA SER A 47 -4.32 -9.63 7.84
C SER A 47 -4.15 -10.11 6.40
N PRO A 48 -4.43 -9.27 5.37
CA PRO A 48 -4.20 -9.62 3.96
C PRO A 48 -2.71 -9.84 3.64
N MET A 49 -1.83 -9.54 4.58
CA MET A 49 -0.37 -9.68 4.53
C MET A 49 0.14 -10.80 5.43
N ARG A 50 -0.76 -11.63 6.00
CA ARG A 50 -0.39 -12.75 6.86
C ARG A 50 0.34 -13.81 6.06
N MET A 51 1.44 -14.29 6.61
CA MET A 51 2.28 -15.35 6.07
C MET A 51 2.08 -16.62 6.89
N THR A 52 2.00 -17.78 6.23
CA THR A 52 1.98 -19.08 6.92
C THR A 52 3.40 -19.56 7.22
N ASP A 53 3.54 -20.45 8.20
CA ASP A 53 4.87 -21.02 8.53
C ASP A 53 5.45 -21.82 7.35
N SER A 54 4.61 -22.55 6.61
CA SER A 54 5.03 -23.30 5.42
C SER A 54 5.62 -22.37 4.35
N GLU A 55 4.92 -21.29 4.01
CA GLU A 55 5.40 -20.31 3.02
C GLU A 55 6.67 -19.60 3.49
N ARG A 56 6.75 -19.28 4.79
CA ARG A 56 7.95 -18.70 5.41
C ARG A 56 9.15 -19.61 5.26
N ILE A 57 9.01 -20.89 5.59
CA ILE A 57 10.07 -21.88 5.52
C ILE A 57 10.50 -22.07 4.06
N TYR A 58 9.54 -22.19 3.14
CA TYR A 58 9.82 -22.28 1.70
C TYR A 58 10.62 -21.07 1.21
N PHE A 59 10.16 -19.85 1.49
CA PHE A 59 10.86 -18.64 1.08
C PHE A 59 12.27 -18.58 1.66
N LYS A 60 12.43 -18.86 2.96
CA LYS A 60 13.74 -18.84 3.61
C LYS A 60 14.71 -19.87 3.06
N ASN A 61 14.25 -21.06 2.71
CA ASN A 61 15.14 -22.14 2.27
C ASN A 61 15.41 -22.13 0.76
N VAL A 62 14.44 -21.66 -0.04
CA VAL A 62 14.49 -21.75 -1.51
C VAL A 62 14.72 -20.39 -2.15
N ARG A 63 13.94 -19.38 -1.76
CA ARG A 63 13.91 -18.09 -2.45
C ARG A 63 14.95 -17.11 -1.91
N SER A 64 15.24 -17.14 -0.61
CA SER A 64 16.12 -16.16 0.04
C SER A 64 17.54 -16.12 -0.53
N ALA A 65 18.03 -17.22 -1.12
CA ALA A 65 19.34 -17.31 -1.75
C ALA A 65 19.53 -16.32 -2.91
N TYR A 66 18.43 -15.82 -3.50
CA TYR A 66 18.46 -14.82 -4.58
C TYR A 66 18.41 -13.38 -4.08
N TYR A 67 18.40 -13.14 -2.76
CA TYR A 67 18.20 -11.82 -2.17
C TYR A 67 19.39 -11.40 -1.31
N ASP A 68 19.70 -10.11 -1.34
CA ASP A 68 20.51 -9.44 -0.34
C ASP A 68 19.66 -9.27 0.93
N ILE A 69 20.20 -9.67 2.09
CA ILE A 69 19.46 -9.74 3.35
C ILE A 69 19.97 -8.66 4.32
N GLU A 70 19.08 -7.79 4.79
CA GLU A 70 19.33 -6.84 5.87
C GLU A 70 18.54 -7.24 7.12
N ASN A 71 19.24 -7.50 8.22
CA ASN A 71 18.61 -7.87 9.49
C ASN A 71 18.47 -6.64 10.41
N ARG A 72 17.23 -6.21 10.62
CA ARG A 72 16.88 -5.11 11.53
C ARG A 72 16.47 -5.68 12.89
N ARG A 73 17.49 -6.02 13.68
CA ARG A 73 17.34 -6.63 15.02
C ARG A 73 16.56 -5.73 15.99
N ASP A 74 16.72 -4.43 15.84
CA ASP A 74 15.99 -3.37 16.52
C ASP A 74 14.47 -3.46 16.27
N ALA A 75 14.08 -3.70 15.02
CA ALA A 75 12.67 -3.76 14.60
C ALA A 75 12.11 -5.19 14.58
N LYS A 76 12.92 -6.22 14.85
CA LYS A 76 12.58 -7.65 14.64
C LYS A 76 12.09 -7.93 13.21
N MET A 77 12.66 -7.22 12.25
CA MET A 77 12.33 -7.34 10.83
C MET A 77 13.54 -7.79 10.02
N THR A 78 13.28 -8.51 8.94
CA THR A 78 14.30 -8.87 7.94
C THR A 78 13.85 -8.34 6.59
N VAL A 79 14.70 -7.54 5.95
CA VAL A 79 14.45 -6.99 4.62
C VAL A 79 15.23 -7.80 3.59
N TYR A 80 14.53 -8.20 2.54
CA TYR A 80 15.06 -8.96 1.41
C TYR A 80 14.96 -8.09 0.16
N ARG A 81 16.09 -7.83 -0.48
CA ARG A 81 16.16 -7.09 -1.75
C ARG A 81 16.73 -7.98 -2.83
N HIS A 82 16.05 -8.13 -3.95
CA HIS A 82 16.47 -9.10 -4.96
C HIS A 82 17.90 -8.77 -5.46
N GLY A 83 18.78 -9.77 -5.53
CA GLY A 83 20.21 -9.58 -5.76
C GLY A 83 20.53 -9.00 -7.15
N LYS A 84 19.64 -9.22 -8.12
CA LYS A 84 19.70 -8.70 -9.50
C LYS A 84 18.95 -7.39 -9.73
N ARG A 85 18.45 -6.73 -8.67
CA ARG A 85 17.81 -5.39 -8.80
C ARG A 85 18.82 -4.35 -9.32
N ALA A 86 18.33 -3.23 -9.84
CA ALA A 86 19.17 -2.07 -10.10
C ALA A 86 19.83 -1.56 -8.81
N LYS A 87 21.14 -1.33 -8.86
CA LYS A 87 21.97 -0.91 -7.72
C LYS A 87 22.71 0.40 -7.99
N ASN A 88 22.64 0.94 -9.20
CA ASN A 88 23.32 2.18 -9.54
C ASN A 88 22.65 3.35 -8.77
N PRO A 89 23.34 4.03 -7.85
CA PRO A 89 22.77 5.15 -7.13
C PRO A 89 22.62 6.41 -8.01
N GLU A 90 23.29 6.48 -9.17
CA GLU A 90 23.26 7.66 -10.05
C GLU A 90 22.09 7.63 -11.04
N GLU A 91 21.49 6.47 -11.27
CA GLU A 91 20.35 6.29 -12.18
C GLU A 91 19.07 6.13 -11.36
N PRO A 92 18.10 7.05 -11.47
CA PRO A 92 16.89 6.92 -10.67
C PRO A 92 16.10 5.67 -11.06
N THR A 93 15.75 4.86 -10.07
CA THR A 93 15.03 3.60 -10.23
C THR A 93 14.08 3.35 -9.06
N LEU A 94 13.20 2.37 -9.23
CA LEU A 94 12.30 1.83 -8.22
C LEU A 94 12.54 0.35 -8.06
N VAL A 95 12.78 -0.08 -6.83
CA VAL A 95 12.91 -1.50 -6.50
C VAL A 95 11.88 -1.89 -5.45
N PHE A 96 11.45 -3.15 -5.49
CA PHE A 96 10.66 -3.71 -4.41
C PHE A 96 11.54 -4.50 -3.44
N SER A 97 11.21 -4.39 -2.16
CA SER A 97 11.79 -5.21 -1.11
C SER A 97 10.69 -5.98 -0.37
N ILE A 98 11.04 -7.16 0.14
CA ILE A 98 10.16 -7.97 0.97
C ILE A 98 10.62 -7.81 2.42
N ILE A 99 9.72 -7.37 3.29
CA ILE A 99 9.98 -7.19 4.72
C ILE A 99 9.23 -8.28 5.47
N LEU A 100 9.95 -9.16 6.15
CA LEU A 100 9.36 -10.14 7.05
C LEU A 100 9.30 -9.58 8.47
N ASN A 101 8.08 -9.43 8.98
CA ASN A 101 7.81 -9.10 10.37
C ASN A 101 7.52 -10.39 11.15
N GLN A 102 8.53 -10.84 11.89
CA GLN A 102 8.46 -12.11 12.62
C GLN A 102 7.51 -12.06 13.82
N VAL A 103 7.22 -10.87 14.35
CA VAL A 103 6.36 -10.70 15.54
C VAL A 103 4.89 -10.88 15.18
N ASN A 104 4.48 -10.39 14.01
CA ASN A 104 3.08 -10.37 13.59
C ASN A 104 2.73 -11.51 12.62
N ASP A 105 3.71 -12.35 12.25
CA ASP A 105 3.60 -13.31 11.15
C ASP A 105 3.13 -12.65 9.83
N GLU A 106 3.67 -11.48 9.54
CA GLU A 106 3.32 -10.73 8.33
C GLU A 106 4.53 -10.60 7.41
N ALA A 107 4.26 -10.54 6.11
CA ALA A 107 5.20 -10.11 5.10
C ALA A 107 4.68 -8.82 4.47
N TYR A 108 5.54 -7.84 4.21
CA TYR A 108 5.18 -6.62 3.50
C TYR A 108 6.00 -6.52 2.23
N ILE A 109 5.39 -6.00 1.17
CA ILE A 109 6.11 -5.51 0.00
C ILE A 109 6.30 -4.01 0.16
N PHE A 110 7.51 -3.53 -0.07
CA PHE A 110 7.87 -2.13 0.12
C PHE A 110 8.54 -1.61 -1.16
N LEU A 111 8.16 -0.40 -1.56
CA LEU A 111 8.68 0.28 -2.75
C LEU A 111 9.79 1.21 -2.29
N GLU A 112 10.99 1.01 -2.82
CA GLU A 112 12.18 1.78 -2.48
C GLU A 112 12.64 2.56 -3.72
N PRO A 113 12.39 3.88 -3.76
CA PRO A 113 13.08 4.76 -4.68
C PRO A 113 14.52 4.98 -4.20
N ASN A 114 15.46 5.17 -5.13
CA ASN A 114 16.82 5.66 -4.82
C ASN A 114 16.93 7.20 -4.96
N PHE A 115 15.80 7.89 -5.08
CA PHE A 115 15.68 9.34 -5.16
C PHE A 115 14.60 9.82 -4.16
N GLU A 116 14.61 11.11 -3.83
CA GLU A 116 13.77 11.68 -2.78
C GLU A 116 12.57 12.49 -3.32
N ASP A 117 11.91 11.99 -4.37
CA ASP A 117 10.72 12.65 -4.94
C ASP A 117 9.43 11.90 -4.59
N LEU A 118 8.56 12.55 -3.82
CA LEU A 118 7.17 12.16 -3.63
C LEU A 118 6.25 13.30 -4.07
N PRO A 119 5.13 13.03 -4.78
CA PRO A 119 4.68 11.70 -5.21
C PRO A 119 5.47 11.15 -6.42
N ILE A 120 5.65 9.84 -6.45
CA ILE A 120 6.24 9.13 -7.60
C ILE A 120 5.16 8.99 -8.68
N ARG A 121 5.47 9.43 -9.91
CA ARG A 121 4.57 9.31 -11.07
C ARG A 121 5.20 8.41 -12.10
N ILE A 122 4.46 7.40 -12.54
CA ILE A 122 4.88 6.42 -13.54
C ILE A 122 3.91 6.47 -14.70
N LYS A 123 4.44 6.65 -15.91
CA LYS A 123 3.71 6.38 -17.15
C LYS A 123 3.96 4.96 -17.58
N TRP A 124 2.95 4.36 -18.20
CA TRP A 124 3.07 3.04 -18.80
C TRP A 124 2.47 3.06 -20.21
N LEU A 125 3.08 2.28 -21.09
CA LEU A 125 2.61 2.02 -22.44
C LEU A 125 2.49 0.50 -22.62
N GLY A 126 1.27 0.03 -22.89
CA GLY A 126 0.97 -1.36 -23.16
C GLY A 126 1.41 -1.79 -24.58
N PRO A 127 1.33 -3.09 -24.88
CA PRO A 127 1.78 -3.64 -26.16
C PRO A 127 0.87 -3.26 -27.34
N GLU A 128 -0.40 -2.94 -27.07
CA GLU A 128 -1.36 -2.51 -28.09
C GLU A 128 -1.39 -0.99 -28.26
N LYS A 129 -1.52 -0.52 -29.50
CA LYS A 129 -1.68 0.91 -29.78
C LYS A 129 -2.93 1.44 -29.08
N ASN A 130 -2.76 2.48 -28.26
CA ASN A 130 -3.77 3.15 -27.40
C ASN A 130 -3.96 2.57 -25.98
N GLN A 131 -3.14 1.61 -25.55
CA GLN A 131 -3.10 1.25 -24.12
C GLN A 131 -2.00 2.05 -23.43
N GLU A 132 -2.37 3.15 -22.78
CA GLU A 132 -1.43 3.93 -21.98
C GLU A 132 -2.12 4.46 -20.73
N GLY A 133 -1.32 4.88 -19.76
CA GLY A 133 -1.84 5.52 -18.56
C GLY A 133 -0.77 6.00 -17.62
N GLU A 134 -1.21 6.50 -16.47
CA GLU A 134 -0.34 7.00 -15.43
C GLU A 134 -0.75 6.41 -14.07
N ILE A 135 0.24 6.03 -13.26
CA ILE A 135 0.07 5.58 -11.89
C ILE A 135 0.84 6.54 -10.98
N THR A 136 0.18 7.01 -9.93
CA THR A 136 0.80 7.85 -8.91
C THR A 136 0.91 7.09 -7.59
N PHE A 137 2.12 7.09 -7.00
CA PHE A 137 2.38 6.62 -5.66
C PHE A 137 2.71 7.80 -4.74
N LYS A 138 1.87 8.01 -3.72
CA LYS A 138 1.98 9.16 -2.80
C LYS A 138 2.81 8.86 -1.55
N GLY A 139 3.46 7.71 -1.47
CA GLY A 139 3.95 7.17 -0.20
C GLY A 139 2.81 6.62 0.65
N GLY A 140 3.14 6.15 1.86
CA GLY A 140 2.15 5.74 2.84
C GLY A 140 2.59 4.56 3.70
N ASP A 141 1.59 3.87 4.24
CA ASP A 141 1.78 2.68 5.07
C ASP A 141 1.97 1.41 4.21
N LYS A 142 2.09 0.25 4.87
CA LYS A 142 2.21 -1.06 4.22
C LYS A 142 1.10 -1.36 3.20
N PHE A 143 -0.11 -0.78 3.36
CA PHE A 143 -1.21 -0.99 2.42
C PHE A 143 -1.00 -0.19 1.14
N ALA A 144 -0.49 1.05 1.23
CA ALA A 144 -0.19 1.85 0.05
C ALA A 144 0.84 1.16 -0.86
N HIS A 145 1.91 0.59 -0.28
CA HIS A 145 2.91 -0.16 -1.04
C HIS A 145 2.33 -1.44 -1.66
N PHE A 146 1.48 -2.15 -0.92
CA PHE A 146 0.80 -3.34 -1.42
C PHE A 146 -0.14 -3.03 -2.59
N GLU A 147 -0.99 -2.01 -2.45
CA GLU A 147 -1.90 -1.56 -3.53
C GLU A 147 -1.12 -1.14 -4.78
N PHE A 148 0.02 -0.47 -4.61
CA PHE A 148 0.87 -0.10 -5.72
C PHE A 148 1.45 -1.31 -6.44
N ALA A 149 1.97 -2.30 -5.71
CA ALA A 149 2.45 -3.55 -6.29
C ALA A 149 1.31 -4.26 -7.07
N GLN A 150 0.09 -4.28 -6.54
CA GLN A 150 -1.07 -4.86 -7.22
C GLN A 150 -1.42 -4.13 -8.53
N LYS A 151 -1.29 -2.79 -8.57
CA LYS A 151 -1.55 -2.00 -9.79
C LYS A 151 -0.51 -2.24 -10.88
N ILE A 152 0.76 -2.39 -10.49
CA ILE A 152 1.88 -2.58 -11.43
C ILE A 152 1.94 -4.02 -11.96
N THR A 153 1.56 -5.02 -11.16
CA THR A 153 1.64 -6.45 -11.53
C THR A 153 1.05 -6.77 -12.92
N PRO A 154 -0.22 -6.45 -13.24
CA PRO A 154 -0.79 -6.80 -14.55
C PRO A 154 -0.03 -6.12 -15.70
N LEU A 155 0.42 -4.89 -15.50
CA LEU A 155 1.17 -4.14 -16.52
C LEU A 155 2.55 -4.77 -16.79
N LEU A 156 3.21 -5.29 -15.75
CA LEU A 156 4.45 -6.04 -15.91
C LEU A 156 4.22 -7.34 -16.71
N LEU A 157 3.15 -8.07 -16.41
CA LEU A 157 2.79 -9.31 -17.09
C LEU A 157 2.43 -9.09 -18.57
N ASP A 158 1.76 -7.97 -18.88
CA ASP A 158 1.43 -7.56 -20.24
C ASP A 158 2.63 -6.94 -20.98
N ASN A 159 3.84 -7.01 -20.41
CA ASN A 159 5.07 -6.47 -20.97
C ASN A 159 5.02 -4.97 -21.29
N ALA A 160 4.27 -4.19 -20.50
CA ALA A 160 4.27 -2.74 -20.64
C ALA A 160 5.69 -2.16 -20.49
N ILE A 161 5.91 -1.01 -21.14
CA ILE A 161 7.08 -0.14 -21.00
C ILE A 161 6.74 0.91 -19.96
N PHE A 162 7.69 1.22 -19.07
CA PHE A 162 7.48 2.16 -17.98
C PHE A 162 8.45 3.33 -18.06
N GLU A 163 7.95 4.50 -17.72
CA GLU A 163 8.76 5.70 -17.50
C GLU A 163 8.39 6.31 -16.15
N ILE A 164 9.36 6.88 -15.46
CA ILE A 164 9.17 7.55 -14.18
C ILE A 164 9.51 9.04 -14.31
N LEU A 165 8.75 9.89 -13.63
CA LEU A 165 9.01 11.32 -13.57
C LEU A 165 9.99 11.63 -12.43
N VAL A 166 11.18 12.12 -12.79
CA VAL A 166 12.21 12.59 -11.84
C VAL A 166 12.78 13.91 -12.36
N ASN A 167 12.88 14.93 -11.50
CA ASN A 167 13.35 16.27 -11.89
C ASN A 167 12.68 16.82 -13.18
N GLU A 168 11.35 16.73 -13.24
CA GLU A 168 10.51 17.17 -14.37
C GLU A 168 10.73 16.43 -15.71
N SER A 169 11.57 15.39 -15.73
CA SER A 169 11.89 14.60 -16.92
C SER A 169 11.35 13.17 -16.78
N TRP A 170 10.79 12.65 -17.88
CA TRP A 170 10.43 11.24 -17.97
C TRP A 170 11.68 10.44 -18.33
N ILE A 171 12.04 9.49 -17.48
CA ILE A 171 13.16 8.60 -17.69
C ILE A 171 12.65 7.15 -17.74
N PRO A 172 13.26 6.28 -18.56
CA PRO A 172 12.84 4.90 -18.62
C PRO A 172 13.03 4.16 -17.30
N LEU A 173 12.13 3.23 -17.00
CA LEU A 173 12.14 2.42 -15.79
C LEU A 173 12.06 0.94 -16.17
N TRP A 174 12.94 0.11 -15.59
CA TRP A 174 12.99 -1.34 -15.83
C TRP A 174 13.19 -1.72 -17.31
N GLU A 175 14.00 -0.97 -18.06
CA GLU A 175 14.35 -1.31 -19.45
C GLU A 175 15.23 -2.57 -19.54
N ASP A 176 16.12 -2.78 -18.57
CA ASP A 176 16.93 -4.00 -18.50
C ASP A 176 16.04 -5.19 -18.12
N GLU A 177 16.05 -6.24 -18.95
CA GLU A 177 15.28 -7.48 -18.70
C GLU A 177 15.61 -8.07 -17.32
N LYS A 178 16.86 -7.95 -16.84
CA LYS A 178 17.22 -8.46 -15.52
C LYS A 178 16.55 -7.66 -14.40
N GLU A 179 16.45 -6.35 -14.56
CA GLU A 179 15.79 -5.46 -13.60
C GLU A 179 14.28 -5.70 -13.58
N LYS A 180 13.64 -5.73 -14.75
CA LYS A 180 12.22 -6.04 -14.89
C LYS A 180 11.88 -7.40 -14.29
N ASN A 181 12.70 -8.42 -14.58
CA ASN A 181 12.52 -9.75 -14.01
C ASN A 181 12.75 -9.77 -12.49
N ALA A 182 13.73 -9.02 -11.97
CA ALA A 182 13.94 -8.92 -10.52
C ALA A 182 12.72 -8.32 -9.81
N VAL A 183 12.09 -7.29 -10.38
CA VAL A 183 10.85 -6.69 -9.88
C VAL A 183 9.71 -7.69 -9.91
N MET A 184 9.47 -8.33 -11.06
CA MET A 184 8.40 -9.32 -11.24
C MET A 184 8.53 -10.48 -10.26
N VAL A 185 9.72 -11.09 -10.18
CA VAL A 185 10.03 -12.19 -9.26
C VAL A 185 9.83 -11.78 -7.79
N THR A 186 10.21 -10.55 -7.43
CA THR A 186 10.03 -10.05 -6.06
C THR A 186 8.55 -9.96 -5.70
N ILE A 187 7.73 -9.44 -6.61
CA ILE A 187 6.27 -9.35 -6.41
C ILE A 187 5.65 -10.76 -6.34
N GLU A 188 6.04 -11.67 -7.23
CA GLU A 188 5.55 -13.05 -7.23
C GLU A 188 5.91 -13.81 -5.94
N ASP A 189 7.17 -13.72 -5.50
CA ASP A 189 7.64 -14.36 -4.28
C ASP A 189 6.90 -13.81 -3.06
N TYR A 190 6.64 -12.50 -3.03
CA TYR A 190 5.81 -11.87 -2.02
C TYR A 190 4.36 -12.38 -2.05
N GLN A 191 3.74 -12.50 -3.23
CA GLN A 191 2.37 -13.00 -3.35
C GLN A 191 2.25 -14.46 -2.88
N LYS A 192 3.25 -15.29 -3.16
CA LYS A 192 3.34 -16.68 -2.63
C LYS A 192 3.47 -16.67 -1.11
N LEU A 193 4.33 -15.82 -0.56
CA LEU A 193 4.52 -15.67 0.89
C LEU A 193 3.22 -15.41 1.67
N ILE A 194 2.32 -14.62 1.09
CA ILE A 194 1.01 -14.29 1.71
C ILE A 194 -0.14 -15.19 1.24
N GLY A 195 0.16 -16.29 0.54
CA GLY A 195 -0.82 -17.28 0.10
C GLY A 195 -1.81 -16.77 -0.95
N LYS A 196 -1.45 -15.75 -1.74
CA LYS A 196 -2.31 -15.17 -2.79
C LYS A 196 -2.15 -15.81 -4.17
N THR A 197 -1.42 -16.92 -4.28
CA THR A 197 -1.27 -17.64 -5.55
C THR A 197 -2.61 -18.24 -5.97
N LYS A 198 -3.13 -17.80 -7.12
CA LYS A 198 -4.12 -18.53 -7.92
C LYS A 198 -3.45 -19.03 -9.18
#